data_AF-U6SN33-F1
#
_entry.id   AF-U6SN33-F1
#
_cell.length_a   1.000
_cell.length_b   1.000
_cell.length_c   1.000
_cell.angle_alpha   90.00
_cell.angle_beta   90.00
_cell.angle_gamma   90.00
#
_symmetry.space_group_name_H-M   'P 1'
#
loop_
_entity.id
_entity.type
_entity.pdbx_description
1 polymer ?
#
loop_
_entity_poly.entity_id
_entity_poly.type
_entity_poly.pdbx_seq_one_letter_code
_entity_poly.pdbx_strand_id
1 'polypeptide(L)'
;MELNRISSPFMLHNQLGVQNQPLKTPAEAGETFKAALTEAVQEVNELQNVSAMKTEQLARGEIDNLHDVMITGQKASVALQATVEIRNKVIESYQEIMRMQV
;
A
#
# COMPACT_ATOMS: atom_id res chain seq x y z
N MET A 1 65.92 -28.33 -10.39
CA MET A 1 65.46 -27.02 -9.88
C MET A 1 64.61 -26.38 -10.96
N GLU A 2 63.29 -26.58 -10.96
CA GLU A 2 62.37 -25.71 -11.68
C GLU A 2 61.13 -25.54 -10.80
N LEU A 3 61.13 -24.41 -10.10
CA LEU A 3 60.03 -23.92 -9.30
C LEU A 3 59.06 -23.23 -10.27
N ASN A 4 57.94 -23.87 -10.62
CA ASN A 4 56.84 -23.15 -11.25
C ASN A 4 55.60 -23.14 -10.34
N ARG A 5 55.68 -22.19 -9.40
CA ARG A 5 54.63 -21.25 -8.98
C ARG A 5 53.19 -21.78 -8.97
N ILE A 6 52.78 -22.14 -7.76
CA ILE A 6 51.41 -22.11 -7.27
C ILE A 6 50.79 -20.73 -7.57
N SER A 7 49.66 -20.72 -8.27
CA SER A 7 48.69 -19.63 -8.25
C SER A 7 47.30 -20.25 -8.18
N SER A 8 46.84 -20.43 -6.95
CA SER A 8 45.43 -20.62 -6.57
C SER A 8 44.62 -19.37 -7.00
N PRO A 9 43.32 -19.27 -6.66
CA PRO A 9 42.22 -20.23 -6.59
C PRO A 9 40.95 -19.66 -7.29
N PHE A 10 39.84 -20.38 -7.26
CA PHE A 10 38.48 -19.81 -7.20
C PHE A 10 38.10 -18.73 -8.25
N MET A 11 37.56 -19.17 -9.39
CA MET A 11 36.67 -18.30 -10.18
C MET A 11 35.30 -18.25 -9.50
N LEU A 12 35.11 -17.28 -8.61
CA LEU A 12 33.79 -16.92 -8.10
C LEU A 12 33.04 -16.20 -9.24
N HIS A 13 32.23 -16.94 -10.00
CA HIS A 13 31.20 -16.34 -10.85
C HIS A 13 30.23 -15.60 -9.94
N ASN A 14 30.41 -14.29 -9.78
CA ASN A 14 29.44 -13.43 -9.13
C ASN A 14 28.22 -13.28 -10.04
N GLN A 15 27.39 -14.33 -10.11
CA GLN A 15 26.07 -14.29 -10.71
C GLN A 15 25.08 -13.78 -9.66
N LEU A 16 25.35 -12.59 -9.12
CA LEU A 16 24.30 -11.77 -8.55
C LEU A 16 23.62 -11.08 -9.73
N GLY A 17 22.66 -11.78 -10.33
CA GLY A 17 21.64 -11.16 -11.15
C GLY A 17 20.83 -10.23 -10.27
N VAL A 18 21.35 -9.03 -10.02
CA VAL A 18 20.54 -7.88 -9.67
C VAL A 18 19.66 -7.67 -10.89
N GLN A 19 18.44 -8.21 -10.85
CA GLN A 19 17.39 -7.78 -11.76
C GLN A 19 17.31 -6.26 -11.59
N ASN A 20 17.82 -5.53 -12.58
CA ASN A 20 17.52 -4.14 -12.79
C ASN A 20 16.01 -4.06 -13.09
N GLN A 21 15.18 -4.17 -12.06
CA GLN A 21 13.86 -3.56 -12.13
C GLN A 21 14.14 -2.07 -12.24
N PRO A 22 13.66 -1.40 -13.31
CA PRO A 22 13.84 0.03 -13.43
C PRO A 22 13.30 0.66 -12.15
N LEU A 23 14.16 1.41 -11.46
CA LEU A 23 13.77 2.19 -10.29
C LEU A 23 12.63 3.09 -10.77
N LYS A 24 11.40 2.79 -10.33
CA LYS A 24 10.21 3.57 -10.68
C LYS A 24 10.54 5.03 -10.42
N THR A 25 10.38 5.86 -11.44
CA THR A 25 10.66 7.28 -11.29
C THR A 25 9.72 7.87 -10.22
N PRO A 26 10.11 8.94 -9.51
CA PRO A 26 9.22 9.60 -8.54
C PRO A 26 7.85 9.98 -9.15
N ALA A 27 7.82 10.24 -10.46
CA ALA A 27 6.61 10.52 -11.23
C ALA A 27 5.70 9.28 -11.37
N GLU A 28 6.24 8.11 -11.73
CA GLU A 28 5.46 6.85 -11.81
C GLU A 28 4.98 6.37 -10.43
N ALA A 29 5.78 6.60 -9.39
CA ALA A 29 5.37 6.34 -8.02
C ALA A 29 4.20 7.25 -7.59
N GLY A 30 4.23 8.53 -7.99
CA GLY A 30 3.14 9.49 -7.74
C GLY A 30 1.83 9.12 -8.45
N GLU A 31 1.88 8.66 -9.69
CA GLU A 31 0.69 8.18 -10.40
C GLU A 31 0.09 6.92 -9.76
N THR A 32 0.95 5.94 -9.42
CA THR A 32 0.51 4.70 -8.74
C THR A 32 -0.16 5.04 -7.40
N PHE A 33 0.36 6.01 -6.64
CA PHE A 33 -0.26 6.47 -5.41
C PHE A 33 -1.60 7.16 -5.65
N LYS A 34 -1.68 8.07 -6.62
CA LYS A 34 -2.93 8.77 -6.94
C LYS A 34 -4.03 7.76 -7.26
N ALA A 35 -3.71 6.70 -8.01
CA ALA A 35 -4.64 5.61 -8.30
C ALA A 35 -5.07 4.90 -7.00
N ALA A 36 -4.14 4.46 -6.16
CA ALA A 36 -4.44 3.77 -4.90
C ALA A 36 -5.25 4.63 -3.91
N LEU A 37 -4.96 5.93 -3.81
CA LEU A 37 -5.72 6.86 -2.98
C LEU A 37 -7.14 7.05 -3.52
N THR A 38 -7.29 7.14 -4.84
CA THR A 38 -8.61 7.25 -5.48
C THR A 38 -9.46 6.02 -5.20
N GLU A 39 -8.87 4.83 -5.32
CA GLU A 39 -9.52 3.55 -5.02
C GLU A 39 -9.91 3.45 -3.54
N ALA A 40 -8.99 3.77 -2.61
CA ALA A 40 -9.29 3.76 -1.18
C ALA A 40 -10.41 4.73 -0.79
N VAL A 41 -10.47 5.92 -1.42
CA VAL A 41 -11.54 6.89 -1.20
C VAL A 41 -12.88 6.38 -1.74
N GLN A 42 -12.88 5.71 -2.90
CA GLN A 42 -14.07 5.06 -3.44
C GLN A 42 -14.57 3.93 -2.54
N GLU A 43 -13.66 3.09 -2.03
CA GLU A 43 -14.01 1.99 -1.13
C GLU A 43 -14.61 2.51 0.18
N VAL A 44 -14.04 3.57 0.77
CA VAL A 44 -14.63 4.23 1.95
C VAL A 44 -16.01 4.79 1.64
N ASN A 45 -16.23 5.38 0.45
CA ASN A 45 -17.53 5.89 0.04
C ASN A 45 -18.58 4.77 -0.08
N GLU A 46 -18.20 3.64 -0.67
CA GLU A 46 -19.07 2.45 -0.75
C GLU A 46 -19.40 1.92 0.64
N LEU A 47 -18.41 1.79 1.53
CA LEU A 47 -18.62 1.33 2.90
C LEU A 47 -19.58 2.25 3.66
N GLN A 48 -19.47 3.57 3.48
CA GLN A 48 -20.40 4.54 4.08
C GLN A 48 -21.82 4.38 3.52
N ASN A 49 -21.99 4.23 2.21
CA ASN A 49 -23.29 4.01 1.59
C ASN A 49 -23.95 2.71 2.07
N VAL A 50 -23.19 1.61 2.13
CA VAL A 50 -23.67 0.32 2.65
C VAL A 50 -24.08 0.45 4.12
N SER A 51 -23.29 1.15 4.93
CA SER A 51 -23.63 1.41 6.33
C SER A 51 -24.92 2.24 6.46
N ALA A 52 -25.10 3.27 5.64
CA ALA A 52 -26.31 4.10 5.62
C ALA A 52 -27.55 3.28 5.23
N MET A 53 -27.45 2.47 4.17
CA MET A 53 -28.53 1.62 3.70
C MET A 53 -28.94 0.58 4.77
N LYS A 54 -27.96 -0.07 5.42
CA LYS A 54 -28.25 -1.00 6.52
C LYS A 54 -28.85 -0.29 7.74
N THR A 55 -28.45 0.95 8.01
CA THR A 55 -29.04 1.75 9.10
C THR A 55 -30.51 2.08 8.81
N GLU A 56 -30.81 2.44 7.56
CA GLU A 56 -32.17 2.75 7.12
C GLU A 56 -33.08 1.52 7.16
N GLN A 57 -32.62 0.39 6.63
CA GLN A 57 -33.34 -0.88 6.66
C GLN A 57 -33.61 -1.34 8.11
N LEU A 58 -32.67 -1.12 9.03
CA LEU A 58 -32.87 -1.40 10.46
C LEU A 58 -33.95 -0.49 11.07
N ALA A 59 -33.92 0.82 10.77
CA ALA A 59 -34.91 1.77 11.24
C ALA A 59 -36.33 1.47 10.71
N ARG A 60 -36.43 0.86 9.52
CA ARG A 60 -37.68 0.38 8.92
C ARG A 60 -38.17 -0.97 9.46
N GLY A 61 -37.36 -1.65 10.27
CA GLY A 61 -37.67 -2.98 10.80
C GLY A 61 -37.50 -4.12 9.76
N GLU A 62 -36.78 -3.86 8.65
CA GLU A 62 -36.52 -4.86 7.60
C GLU A 62 -35.34 -5.79 7.96
N ILE A 63 -34.62 -5.50 9.05
CA ILE A 63 -33.51 -6.32 9.55
C ILE A 63 -33.59 -6.41 11.07
N ASP A 64 -33.59 -7.63 11.60
CA ASP A 64 -33.52 -7.90 13.05
C ASP A 64 -32.09 -7.88 13.60
N ASN A 65 -31.08 -7.83 12.72
CA ASN A 65 -29.66 -7.95 13.09
C ASN A 65 -29.01 -6.58 13.32
N LEU A 66 -29.33 -5.94 14.45
CA LEU A 66 -28.66 -4.73 14.96
C LEU A 66 -27.12 -4.88 15.01
N HIS A 67 -26.63 -6.10 15.29
CA HIS A 67 -25.20 -6.41 15.33
C HIS A 67 -24.49 -6.17 13.99
N ASP A 68 -25.14 -6.47 12.87
CA ASP A 68 -24.54 -6.28 11.54
C ASP A 68 -24.36 -4.81 11.21
N VAL A 69 -25.29 -3.95 11.63
CA VAL A 69 -25.19 -2.49 11.45
C VAL A 69 -24.04 -1.93 12.28
N MET A 70 -23.95 -2.33 13.55
CA MET A 70 -22.87 -1.93 14.45
C MET A 70 -21.49 -2.37 13.94
N ILE A 71 -21.35 -3.62 13.49
CA ILE A 71 -20.09 -4.14 12.92
C ILE A 71 -19.73 -3.40 11.63
N THR A 72 -20.71 -3.15 10.75
CA THR A 72 -20.49 -2.42 9.49
C THR A 72 -20.01 -0.99 9.78
N GLY A 73 -20.64 -0.30 10.75
CA GLY A 73 -20.23 1.04 11.18
C GLY A 73 -18.81 1.06 11.76
N GLN A 74 -18.46 0.09 12.61
CA GLN A 74 -17.10 -0.02 13.14
C GLN A 74 -16.05 -0.30 12.05
N LYS A 75 -16.36 -1.18 11.10
CA LYS A 75 -15.49 -1.43 9.93
C LYS A 75 -15.26 -0.16 9.12
N ALA A 76 -16.32 0.60 8.83
CA ALA A 76 -16.20 1.86 8.11
C ALA A 76 -15.32 2.88 8.86
N SER A 77 -15.47 2.97 10.18
CA SER A 77 -14.63 3.85 11.02
C SER A 77 -13.15 3.46 10.99
N VAL A 78 -12.84 2.17 11.14
CA VAL A 78 -11.45 1.68 11.11
C VAL A 78 -10.84 1.84 9.72
N ALA A 79 -11.60 1.55 8.67
CA ALA A 79 -11.15 1.74 7.28
C ALA A 79 -10.80 3.21 7.02
N LEU A 80 -11.65 4.15 7.43
CA LEU A 80 -11.40 5.58 7.28
C LEU A 80 -10.12 6.02 8.01
N GLN A 81 -9.91 5.55 9.25
CA GLN A 81 -8.68 5.84 10.00
C GLN A 81 -7.44 5.31 9.27
N ALA A 82 -7.48 4.07 8.78
CA ALA A 82 -6.39 3.49 8.01
C ALA A 82 -6.10 4.30 6.73
N THR A 83 -7.13 4.75 6.00
CA THR A 83 -6.97 5.59 4.82
C THR A 83 -6.26 6.91 5.13
N VAL A 84 -6.58 7.55 6.26
CA VAL A 84 -5.92 8.80 6.69
C VAL A 84 -4.44 8.56 6.98
N GLU A 85 -4.10 7.48 7.70
CA GLU A 85 -2.71 7.13 7.99
C GLU A 85 -1.91 6.81 6.73
N ILE A 86 -2.49 6.05 5.80
CA ILE A 86 -1.87 5.76 4.50
C ILE A 86 -1.64 7.06 3.73
N ARG A 87 -2.62 7.95 3.67
CA ARG A 87 -2.49 9.26 3.00
C ARG A 87 -1.31 10.05 3.58
N ASN A 88 -1.22 10.13 4.90
CA ASN A 88 -0.13 10.86 5.58
C ASN A 88 1.23 10.23 5.26
N LYS A 89 1.34 8.89 5.35
CA LYS A 89 2.60 8.19 5.11
C LYS A 89 3.11 8.33 3.69
N VAL A 90 2.20 8.38 2.71
CA VAL A 90 2.61 8.57 1.33
C VAL A 90 3.05 10.01 1.04
N ILE A 91 2.41 11.02 1.63
CA ILE A 91 2.89 12.40 1.54
C ILE A 91 4.30 12.52 2.12
N GLU A 92 4.56 11.91 3.29
CA GLU A 92 5.90 11.87 3.88
C GLU A 92 6.92 11.20 2.95
N SER A 93 6.54 10.07 2.35
CA SER A 93 7.41 9.30 1.46
C SER A 93 7.75 10.07 0.18
N TYR A 94 6.77 10.79 -0.39
CA TYR A 94 7.00 11.68 -1.53
C TYR A 94 7.97 12.81 -1.18
N GLN A 95 7.78 13.45 -0.02
CA GLN A 95 8.68 14.50 0.46
C GLN A 95 10.11 13.96 0.72
N GLU A 96 10.25 12.74 1.23
CA GLU A 96 11.54 12.12 1.49
C GLU A 96 12.31 11.84 0.19
N ILE A 97 11.65 11.29 -0.83
CA ILE A 97 12.27 11.06 -2.14
C ILE A 97 12.76 12.37 -2.76
N MET A 98 11.99 13.46 -2.62
CA MET A 98 12.40 14.79 -3.11
C MET A 98 13.62 15.32 -2.36
N ARG A 99 13.73 15.06 -1.05
CA ARG A 99 14.91 15.45 -0.23
C ARG A 99 16.16 14.64 -0.55
N MET A 100 16.04 13.43 -1.07
CA MET A 100 17.20 12.61 -1.47
C MET A 100 17.86 13.08 -2.78
N GLN A 101 17.17 13.86 -3.60
CA GLN A 101 17.63 14.25 -4.94
C GLN A 101 18.35 15.60 -4.99
N VAL A 102 18.47 16.32 -3.88
CA VAL A 102 19.18 17.61 -3.79
C VAL A 102 20.62 17.44 -3.31
#